data_AF-A0A662DZ66-F1
#
_entry.id   AF-A0A662DZ66-F1
#
_cell.length_a   1.000
_cell.length_b   1.000
_cell.length_c   1.000
_cell.angle_alpha   90.00
_cell.angle_beta   90.00
_cell.angle_gamma   90.00
#
_symmetry.space_group_name_H-M   'P 1'
#
loop_
_entity.id
_entity.type
_entity.pdbx_description
1 polymer ?
#
loop_
_entity_poly.entity_id
_entity_poly.type
_entity_poly.pdbx_seq_one_letter_code
_entity_poly.pdbx_strand_id
1 'polypeptide(L)'
;MVSGSGKPGTNLAILILTMAILRRKSAAGFTLIELLIVVAVIGLIAAIAIPNLLNAIHQARQKRSMGDIRTIGSALSMYQRDNAFYPVFPSGDASVLRPFLHVYIGNYSDRDGWATLIFYNSDGSQYTVVSYGRDKIVSPPYINGTTNDFNSDIVFSEGVFIQWPEGTQS
;
A
#
# COMPACT_ATOMS: atom_id res chain seq x y z
N MET A 1 80.91 -11.81 -30.40
CA MET A 1 80.68 -13.28 -30.42
C MET A 1 79.44 -13.59 -29.59
N VAL A 2 78.70 -14.65 -29.97
CA VAL A 2 77.36 -15.09 -29.51
C VAL A 2 76.22 -14.38 -30.27
N SER A 3 75.70 -14.89 -31.40
CA SER A 3 75.05 -16.18 -31.71
C SER A 3 73.71 -16.38 -30.99
N GLY A 4 72.62 -16.51 -31.75
CA GLY A 4 71.33 -16.90 -31.16
C GLY A 4 70.11 -16.60 -32.04
N SER A 5 69.97 -17.34 -33.14
CA SER A 5 68.71 -17.45 -33.90
C SER A 5 67.60 -18.08 -33.05
N GLY A 6 66.41 -17.47 -33.01
CA GLY A 6 65.21 -18.06 -32.41
C GLY A 6 63.96 -17.57 -33.12
N LYS A 7 63.39 -18.41 -33.98
CA LYS A 7 62.32 -18.13 -34.95
C LYS A 7 61.02 -17.60 -34.30
N PRO A 8 60.32 -16.61 -34.90
CA PRO A 8 58.96 -16.23 -34.52
C PRO A 8 57.98 -17.24 -35.11
N GLY A 9 57.53 -18.22 -34.32
CA GLY A 9 56.54 -19.20 -34.83
C GLY A 9 55.85 -20.05 -33.78
N THR A 10 56.43 -20.20 -32.59
CA THR A 10 55.85 -21.02 -31.51
C THR A 10 54.68 -20.35 -30.79
N ASN A 11 54.64 -19.01 -30.73
CA ASN A 11 53.60 -18.30 -29.97
C ASN A 11 52.23 -18.33 -30.64
N LEU A 12 52.16 -18.32 -31.98
CA LEU A 12 50.89 -18.34 -32.72
C LEU A 12 50.22 -19.73 -32.67
N ALA A 13 51.00 -20.81 -32.77
CA ALA A 13 50.47 -22.17 -32.67
C ALA A 13 49.95 -22.47 -31.27
N ILE A 14 50.65 -22.03 -30.21
CA ILE A 14 50.18 -22.12 -28.83
C ILE A 14 48.91 -21.28 -28.64
N LEU A 15 48.84 -20.06 -29.20
CA LEU A 15 47.65 -19.21 -29.11
C LEU A 15 46.41 -19.86 -29.76
N ILE A 16 46.57 -20.46 -30.94
CA ILE A 16 45.49 -21.16 -31.66
C ILE A 16 45.05 -22.42 -30.91
N LEU A 17 45.99 -23.20 -30.36
CA LEU A 17 45.69 -24.39 -29.56
C LEU A 17 44.96 -24.02 -28.25
N THR A 18 45.37 -22.92 -27.61
CA THR A 18 44.73 -22.41 -26.38
C THR A 18 43.32 -21.88 -26.66
N MET A 19 43.10 -21.21 -27.80
CA MET A 19 41.77 -20.75 -28.21
C MET A 19 40.84 -21.89 -28.62
N ALA A 20 41.36 -22.99 -29.19
CA ALA A 20 40.57 -24.19 -29.50
C ALA A 20 40.12 -24.94 -28.23
N ILE A 21 40.94 -24.94 -27.18
CA ILE A 21 40.61 -25.53 -25.87
C ILE A 21 39.55 -24.70 -25.12
N LEU A 22 39.52 -23.38 -25.32
CA LEU A 22 38.57 -22.46 -24.65
C LEU A 22 37.19 -22.36 -25.31
N ARG A 23 36.87 -23.20 -26.31
CA ARG A 23 35.56 -23.21 -26.97
C ARG A 23 34.78 -24.50 -26.76
N ARG A 24 34.69 -24.96 -25.51
CA ARG A 24 33.42 -25.58 -25.06
C ARG A 24 32.49 -24.47 -24.62
N LYS A 25 31.74 -23.91 -25.57
CA LYS A 25 30.42 -23.36 -25.26
C LYS A 25 29.56 -24.52 -24.81
N SER A 26 29.60 -24.83 -23.52
CA SER A 26 28.52 -25.55 -22.88
C SER A 26 27.30 -24.64 -22.97
N ALA A 27 26.51 -24.78 -24.04
CA ALA A 27 25.11 -24.44 -23.97
C ALA A 27 24.50 -25.45 -22.99
N ALA A 28 24.67 -25.17 -21.70
CA ALA A 28 24.00 -25.90 -20.64
C ALA A 28 22.51 -25.61 -20.83
N GLY A 29 21.76 -26.59 -21.35
CA GLY A 29 20.31 -26.56 -21.30
C GLY A 29 19.87 -26.54 -19.85
N PHE A 30 18.90 -25.68 -19.53
CA PHE A 30 18.25 -25.62 -18.22
C PHE A 30 17.84 -27.04 -17.81
N THR A 31 18.30 -27.55 -16.68
CA THR A 31 17.85 -28.86 -16.21
C THR A 31 16.45 -28.73 -15.62
N LEU A 32 15.60 -29.74 -15.80
CA LEU A 32 14.27 -29.78 -15.17
C LEU A 32 14.38 -29.71 -13.65
N ILE A 33 15.43 -30.30 -13.07
CA ILE A 33 15.67 -30.29 -11.63
C ILE A 33 16.07 -28.90 -11.10
N GLU A 34 16.85 -28.11 -11.85
CA GLU A 34 17.15 -26.72 -11.47
C GLU A 34 15.89 -25.88 -11.42
N LEU A 35 15.03 -25.99 -12.43
CA LEU A 35 13.76 -25.26 -12.43
C LEU A 35 12.84 -25.73 -11.29
N LEU A 36 12.80 -27.04 -11.00
CA LEU A 36 11.98 -27.61 -9.94
C LEU A 36 12.40 -27.12 -8.55
N ILE A 37 13.70 -27.10 -8.24
CA ILE A 37 14.19 -26.60 -6.95
C ILE A 37 13.91 -25.10 -6.81
N VAL A 38 14.06 -24.32 -7.89
CA VAL A 38 13.80 -22.87 -7.86
C VAL A 38 12.34 -22.57 -7.54
N VAL A 39 11.39 -23.21 -8.24
CA VAL A 39 9.96 -22.99 -7.95
C VAL A 39 9.57 -23.52 -6.57
N ALA A 40 10.22 -24.58 -6.08
CA ALA A 40 10.01 -25.07 -4.71
C ALA A 40 10.45 -24.05 -3.66
N VAL A 41 11.64 -23.45 -3.80
CA VAL A 41 12.13 -22.43 -2.86
C VAL A 41 11.31 -21.14 -2.94
N ILE A 42 10.97 -20.68 -4.15
CA ILE A 42 10.08 -19.52 -4.33
C ILE A 42 8.71 -19.79 -3.70
N GLY A 43 8.15 -20.99 -3.90
CA GLY A 43 6.88 -21.39 -3.29
C GLY A 43 6.92 -21.36 -1.76
N LEU A 44 8.02 -21.84 -1.16
CA LEU A 44 8.22 -21.80 0.29
C LEU A 44 8.27 -20.36 0.83
N ILE A 45 9.05 -19.48 0.19
CA ILE A 45 9.17 -18.07 0.60
C ILE A 45 7.82 -17.36 0.41
N ALA A 46 7.16 -17.57 -0.71
CA ALA A 46 5.87 -16.96 -1.02
C ALA A 46 4.79 -17.35 0.00
N ALA A 47 4.74 -18.61 0.44
CA ALA A 47 3.77 -19.09 1.42
C ALA A 47 3.86 -18.34 2.75
N ILE A 48 5.06 -17.93 3.18
CA ILE A 48 5.27 -17.18 4.42
C ILE A 48 5.12 -15.67 4.19
N ALA A 49 5.63 -15.16 3.07
CA ALA A 49 5.69 -13.73 2.79
C ALA A 49 4.32 -13.14 2.40
N ILE A 50 3.52 -13.83 1.60
CA ILE A 50 2.23 -13.33 1.09
C ILE A 50 1.25 -12.96 2.21
N PRO A 51 0.93 -13.82 3.21
CA PRO A 51 -0.04 -13.45 4.25
C PRO A 51 0.43 -12.23 5.07
N ASN A 52 1.72 -12.15 5.38
CA ASN A 52 2.30 -11.01 6.08
C ASN A 52 2.20 -9.71 5.26
N LEU A 53 2.48 -9.80 3.95
CA LEU A 53 2.34 -8.67 3.03
C LEU A 53 0.89 -8.19 2.94
N LEU A 54 -0.07 -9.11 2.82
CA LEU A 54 -1.49 -8.76 2.74
C LEU A 54 -1.96 -8.03 4.01
N ASN A 55 -1.56 -8.50 5.19
CA ASN A 55 -1.86 -7.82 6.46
C ASN A 55 -1.23 -6.42 6.52
N ALA A 56 0.03 -6.26 6.09
CA ALA A 56 0.68 -4.95 6.04
C ALA A 56 -0.03 -3.98 5.08
N ILE A 57 -0.52 -4.47 3.93
CA ILE A 57 -1.33 -3.67 3.00
C ILE A 57 -2.65 -3.24 3.67
N HIS A 58 -3.33 -4.13 4.39
CA HIS A 58 -4.58 -3.79 5.09
C HIS A 58 -4.36 -2.74 6.18
N GLN A 59 -3.30 -2.86 6.97
CA GLN A 59 -2.92 -1.84 7.96
C GLN A 59 -2.58 -0.49 7.31
N ALA A 60 -1.89 -0.50 6.17
CA ALA A 60 -1.59 0.73 5.43
C ALA A 60 -2.87 1.41 4.91
N ARG A 61 -3.85 0.62 4.44
CA ARG A 61 -5.16 1.14 4.02
C ARG A 61 -5.95 1.73 5.18
N GLN A 62 -5.94 1.08 6.33
CA GLN A 62 -6.52 1.61 7.57
C GLN A 62 -5.90 2.96 7.95
N LYS A 63 -4.57 3.03 8.02
CA LYS A 63 -3.84 4.28 8.36
C LYS A 63 -4.14 5.41 7.38
N ARG A 64 -4.19 5.11 6.07
CA ARG A 64 -4.59 6.08 5.05
C ARG A 64 -6.01 6.60 5.29
N SER A 65 -6.97 5.68 5.50
CA SER A 65 -8.37 6.03 5.73
C SER A 65 -8.52 6.94 6.95
N MET A 66 -7.80 6.66 8.04
CA MET A 66 -7.79 7.53 9.22
C MET A 66 -7.22 8.93 8.92
N GLY A 67 -6.15 9.02 8.14
CA GLY A 67 -5.57 10.30 7.73
C GLY A 67 -6.53 11.13 6.88
N ASP A 68 -7.17 10.49 5.89
CA ASP A 68 -8.17 11.12 5.02
C ASP A 68 -9.38 11.61 5.85
N ILE A 69 -9.92 10.75 6.72
CA ILE A 69 -11.03 11.10 7.63
C ILE A 69 -10.67 12.24 8.57
N ARG A 70 -9.48 12.23 9.18
CA ARG A 70 -9.02 13.31 10.07
C ARG A 70 -8.88 14.64 9.33
N THR A 71 -8.41 14.59 8.08
CA THR A 71 -8.30 15.77 7.23
C THR A 71 -9.67 16.37 6.93
N ILE A 72 -10.65 15.53 6.56
CA ILE A 72 -12.05 15.94 6.35
C ILE A 72 -12.63 16.53 7.64
N GLY A 73 -12.47 15.84 8.77
CA GLY A 73 -12.96 16.29 10.07
C GLY A 73 -12.39 17.65 10.50
N SER A 74 -11.09 17.87 10.29
CA SER A 74 -10.46 19.17 10.57
C SER A 74 -11.06 20.29 9.72
N ALA A 75 -11.29 20.03 8.44
CA ALA A 75 -11.93 20.98 7.52
C ALA A 75 -13.39 21.27 7.91
N LEU A 76 -14.13 20.25 8.33
CA LEU A 76 -15.50 20.41 8.83
C LEU A 76 -15.50 21.32 10.07
N SER A 77 -14.57 21.13 11.00
CA SER A 77 -14.44 21.99 12.17
C SER A 77 -14.06 23.43 11.82
N MET A 78 -13.27 23.66 10.75
CA MET A 78 -13.06 25.00 10.21
C MET A 78 -14.34 25.59 9.62
N TYR A 79 -15.05 24.82 8.78
CA TYR A 79 -16.31 25.23 8.18
C TYR A 79 -17.35 25.63 9.24
N GLN A 80 -17.48 24.84 10.30
CA GLN A 80 -18.41 25.13 11.39
C GLN A 80 -18.05 26.43 12.12
N ARG A 81 -16.76 26.71 12.33
CA ARG A 81 -16.35 27.98 12.95
C ARG A 81 -16.76 29.20 12.12
N ASP A 82 -16.73 29.08 10.80
CA ASP A 82 -17.05 30.20 9.90
C ASP A 82 -18.56 30.32 9.64
N ASN A 83 -19.31 29.22 9.66
CA ASN A 83 -20.72 29.16 9.27
C ASN A 83 -21.69 28.86 10.41
N ALA A 84 -21.19 28.52 11.60
CA ALA A 84 -21.93 28.09 12.80
C ALA A 84 -22.71 26.76 12.67
N PHE A 85 -22.60 26.04 11.55
CA PHE A 85 -23.22 24.72 11.36
C PHE A 85 -22.34 23.81 10.51
N TYR A 86 -22.55 22.50 10.61
CA TYR A 86 -21.98 21.51 9.68
C TYR A 86 -22.91 21.28 8.48
N PRO A 87 -22.40 21.09 7.25
CA PRO A 87 -23.24 20.87 6.08
C PRO A 87 -24.16 19.64 6.22
N VAL A 88 -25.47 19.80 6.02
CA VAL A 88 -26.45 18.70 6.16
C VAL A 88 -26.91 18.23 4.79
N PHE A 89 -26.83 16.92 4.52
CA PHE A 89 -27.29 16.32 3.26
C PHE A 89 -28.06 15.02 3.48
N PRO A 90 -29.01 14.68 2.60
CA PRO A 90 -29.64 13.36 2.59
C PRO A 90 -28.67 12.26 2.13
N SER A 91 -27.67 12.63 1.34
CA SER A 91 -26.65 11.74 0.80
C SER A 91 -25.52 11.59 1.80
N GLY A 92 -25.27 10.35 2.21
CA GLY A 92 -24.29 10.03 3.23
C GLY A 92 -22.85 9.96 2.75
N ASP A 93 -22.44 10.60 1.64
CA ASP A 93 -21.10 10.40 1.05
C ASP A 93 -20.26 11.67 1.14
N ALA A 94 -18.96 11.54 1.44
CA ALA A 94 -18.03 12.66 1.56
C ALA A 94 -17.79 13.44 0.25
N SER A 95 -18.22 12.91 -0.90
CA SER A 95 -18.12 13.62 -2.19
C SER A 95 -18.95 14.91 -2.23
N VAL A 96 -20.05 14.97 -1.45
CA VAL A 96 -20.93 16.15 -1.39
C VAL A 96 -20.30 17.32 -0.63
N LEU A 97 -19.25 17.05 0.14
CA LEU A 97 -18.53 18.05 0.91
C LEU A 97 -17.60 18.90 0.05
N ARG A 98 -17.32 18.49 -1.21
CA ARG A 98 -16.35 19.17 -2.10
C ARG A 98 -16.57 20.68 -2.20
N PRO A 99 -17.77 21.20 -2.54
CA PRO A 99 -17.99 22.64 -2.63
C PRO A 99 -17.85 23.37 -1.28
N PHE A 100 -18.07 22.70 -0.16
CA PHE A 100 -18.01 23.29 1.18
C PHE A 100 -16.59 23.29 1.75
N LEU A 101 -15.81 22.25 1.46
CA LEU A 101 -14.49 22.05 2.04
C LEU A 101 -13.34 22.54 1.16
N HIS A 102 -13.60 22.88 -0.11
CA HIS A 102 -12.57 23.28 -1.07
C HIS A 102 -11.68 24.43 -0.56
N VAL A 103 -12.24 25.42 0.14
CA VAL A 103 -11.48 26.56 0.66
C VAL A 103 -10.57 26.19 1.85
N TYR A 104 -10.89 25.10 2.58
CA TYR A 104 -10.16 24.71 3.79
C TYR A 104 -9.08 23.66 3.55
N ILE A 105 -9.34 22.69 2.65
CA ILE A 105 -8.43 21.56 2.39
C ILE A 105 -8.12 21.33 0.92
N GLY A 106 -8.59 22.21 0.01
CA GLY A 106 -8.37 22.06 -1.42
C GLY A 106 -8.99 20.78 -1.96
N ASN A 107 -8.16 19.95 -2.60
CA ASN A 107 -8.58 18.64 -3.09
C ASN A 107 -8.28 17.56 -2.05
N TYR A 108 -9.30 16.78 -1.69
CA TYR A 108 -9.18 15.64 -0.79
C TYR A 108 -9.70 14.35 -1.44
N SER A 109 -9.34 13.21 -0.85
CA SER A 109 -9.86 11.90 -1.23
C SER A 109 -11.24 11.71 -0.61
N ASP A 110 -12.27 11.53 -1.43
CA ASP A 110 -13.62 11.13 -1.00
C ASP A 110 -13.75 9.62 -0.81
N ARG A 111 -12.65 8.88 -1.01
CA ARG A 111 -12.56 7.43 -0.85
C ARG A 111 -11.51 7.05 0.18
N ASP A 112 -11.83 5.97 0.90
CA ASP A 112 -10.96 5.35 1.89
C ASP A 112 -9.83 4.52 1.25
N GLY A 113 -9.03 3.86 2.08
CA GLY A 113 -7.93 3.00 1.65
C GLY A 113 -8.34 1.78 0.82
N TRP A 114 -9.63 1.41 0.81
CA TRP A 114 -10.20 0.32 0.01
C TRP A 114 -10.99 0.83 -1.21
N ALA A 115 -10.85 2.12 -1.53
CA ALA A 115 -11.54 2.80 -2.61
C ALA A 115 -13.07 2.83 -2.44
N THR A 116 -13.58 2.65 -1.23
CA THR A 116 -14.98 2.85 -0.87
C THR A 116 -15.22 4.32 -0.57
N LEU A 117 -16.39 4.86 -0.90
CA LEU A 117 -16.71 6.23 -0.54
C LEU A 117 -16.76 6.35 0.98
N ILE A 118 -16.12 7.41 1.50
CA ILE A 118 -16.20 7.75 2.90
C ILE A 118 -17.62 8.23 3.19
N PHE A 119 -18.25 7.66 4.20
CA PHE A 119 -19.57 8.07 4.62
C PHE A 119 -19.49 9.35 5.47
N TYR A 120 -20.44 10.25 5.31
CA TYR A 120 -20.60 11.50 6.04
C TYR A 120 -22.06 11.70 6.42
N ASN A 121 -22.33 12.03 7.68
CA ASN A 121 -23.64 12.42 8.16
C ASN A 121 -23.50 13.59 9.14
N SER A 122 -24.47 14.49 9.15
CA SER A 122 -24.55 15.59 10.12
C SER A 122 -26.01 15.98 10.38
N ASP A 123 -26.28 16.42 11.62
CA ASP A 123 -27.54 17.07 12.02
C ASP A 123 -27.45 18.61 12.03
N GLY A 124 -26.31 19.17 11.59
CA GLY A 124 -25.99 20.59 11.60
C GLY A 124 -25.20 21.06 12.84
N SER A 125 -25.30 20.33 13.95
CA SER A 125 -24.58 20.60 15.20
C SER A 125 -23.41 19.64 15.40
N GLN A 126 -23.62 18.38 15.03
CA GLN A 126 -22.70 17.27 15.10
C GLN A 126 -22.49 16.66 13.72
N TYR A 127 -21.36 15.99 13.54
CA TYR A 127 -21.04 15.24 12.34
C TYR A 127 -20.40 13.90 12.67
N THR A 128 -20.55 12.96 11.75
CA THR A 128 -19.90 11.66 11.77
C THR A 128 -19.34 11.38 10.38
N VAL A 129 -18.07 10.98 10.34
CA VAL A 129 -17.37 10.50 9.15
C VAL A 129 -16.99 9.04 9.38
N VAL A 130 -17.35 8.15 8.45
CA VAL A 130 -17.13 6.70 8.59
C VAL A 130 -16.45 6.13 7.36
N SER A 131 -15.47 5.25 7.59
CA SER A 131 -14.97 4.30 6.59
C SER A 131 -15.48 2.93 6.96
N TYR A 132 -16.17 2.24 6.03
CA TYR A 132 -16.73 0.89 6.25
C TYR A 132 -15.68 -0.24 6.20
N GLY A 133 -14.39 0.09 6.27
CA GLY A 133 -13.33 -0.89 6.29
C GLY A 133 -13.26 -1.73 5.02
N ARG A 134 -12.74 -2.95 5.16
CA ARG A 134 -12.49 -3.86 4.04
C ARG A 134 -13.77 -4.41 3.40
N ASP A 135 -14.77 -4.71 4.20
CA ASP A 135 -16.00 -5.40 3.76
C ASP A 135 -17.00 -4.43 3.11
N LYS A 136 -16.83 -3.13 3.34
CA LYS A 136 -17.65 -2.04 2.77
C LYS A 136 -19.08 -2.04 3.31
N ILE A 137 -19.30 -2.62 4.48
CA ILE A 137 -20.61 -2.77 5.09
C ILE A 137 -20.63 -1.97 6.39
N VAL A 138 -21.69 -1.18 6.58
CA VAL A 138 -21.91 -0.44 7.82
C VAL A 138 -22.18 -1.40 8.98
N SER A 139 -21.44 -1.25 10.08
CA SER A 139 -21.44 -2.22 11.18
C SER A 139 -21.68 -1.59 12.57
N PRO A 140 -22.87 -1.02 12.84
CA PRO A 140 -23.27 -0.54 14.16
C PRO A 140 -23.74 -1.70 15.06
N PRO A 141 -23.65 -1.62 16.41
CA PRO A 141 -23.18 -0.47 17.19
C PRO A 141 -21.65 -0.35 17.24
N TYR A 142 -21.15 0.87 17.35
CA TYR A 142 -19.72 1.15 17.45
C TYR A 142 -19.20 0.93 18.88
N ILE A 143 -18.02 0.32 19.00
CA ILE A 143 -17.49 -0.18 20.28
C ILE A 143 -16.82 0.89 21.16
N ASN A 144 -16.74 2.14 20.70
CA ASN A 144 -16.05 3.25 21.35
C ASN A 144 -14.61 2.92 21.79
N GLY A 145 -13.78 2.43 20.86
CA GLY A 145 -12.42 1.98 21.16
C GLY A 145 -11.68 1.38 19.98
N THR A 146 -10.64 0.60 20.29
CA THR A 146 -9.79 -0.06 19.30
C THR A 146 -10.43 -1.34 18.74
N THR A 147 -10.22 -1.60 17.45
CA THR A 147 -10.57 -2.86 16.77
C THR A 147 -9.35 -3.54 16.16
N ASN A 148 -9.37 -4.88 16.15
CA ASN A 148 -8.37 -5.73 15.50
C ASN A 148 -8.83 -6.35 14.17
N ASP A 149 -10.07 -6.08 13.76
CA ASP A 149 -10.61 -6.58 12.50
C ASP A 149 -10.50 -5.52 11.40
N PHE A 150 -9.98 -5.92 10.23
CA PHE A 150 -9.90 -5.07 9.04
C PHE A 150 -11.28 -4.76 8.44
N ASN A 151 -12.31 -5.53 8.77
CA ASN A 151 -13.69 -5.30 8.36
C ASN A 151 -14.40 -4.29 9.27
N SER A 152 -13.85 -3.97 10.45
CA SER A 152 -14.49 -3.01 11.33
C SER A 152 -14.48 -1.59 10.75
N ASP A 153 -15.59 -0.90 10.94
CA ASP A 153 -15.73 0.52 10.63
C ASP A 153 -14.71 1.37 11.37
N ILE A 154 -14.21 2.41 10.71
CA ILE A 154 -13.43 3.49 11.32
C ILE A 154 -14.37 4.68 11.44
N VAL A 155 -14.64 5.10 12.67
CA VAL A 155 -15.66 6.10 12.97
C VAL A 155 -15.00 7.31 13.62
N PHE A 156 -15.22 8.48 13.02
CA PHE A 156 -14.76 9.76 13.52
C PHE A 156 -15.93 10.70 13.69
N SER A 157 -16.11 11.25 14.88
CA SER A 157 -17.23 12.12 15.21
C SER A 157 -16.77 13.20 16.18
N GLU A 158 -17.27 14.42 16.01
CA GLU A 158 -16.95 15.57 16.89
C GLU A 158 -15.44 15.81 17.07
N GLY A 159 -14.64 15.57 16.03
CA GLY A 159 -13.19 15.77 16.08
C GLY A 159 -12.39 14.65 16.76
N VAL A 160 -13.04 13.55 17.17
CA VAL A 160 -12.42 12.43 17.87
C VAL A 160 -12.75 11.10 17.17
N PHE A 161 -11.82 10.14 17.20
CA PHE A 161 -12.13 8.78 16.76
C PHE A 161 -12.96 8.07 17.83
N ILE A 162 -14.14 7.61 17.44
CA ILE A 162 -14.99 6.76 18.27
C ILE A 162 -14.56 5.29 18.09
N GLN A 163 -14.23 4.88 16.87
CA GLN A 163 -13.74 3.52 16.61
C GLN A 163 -12.55 3.58 15.66
N TRP A 164 -11.45 2.93 16.02
CA TRP A 164 -10.22 2.96 15.24
C TRP A 164 -9.42 1.66 15.33
N PRO A 165 -8.55 1.35 14.38
CA PRO A 165 -7.71 0.15 14.43
C PRO A 165 -6.69 0.22 15.57
N GLU A 166 -6.42 -0.90 16.24
CA GLU A 166 -5.39 -0.98 17.28
C GLU A 166 -3.99 -0.59 16.73
N GLY A 167 -3.15 0.01 17.57
CA GLY A 167 -1.75 0.34 17.22
C GLY A 167 -1.58 1.52 16.24
N THR A 168 -2.64 2.31 16.01
CA THR A 168 -2.60 3.47 15.09
C THR A 168 -2.45 4.83 15.78
N GLN A 169 -2.66 4.93 17.09
CA GLN A 169 -2.39 6.13 17.88
C GLN A 169 -0.94 6.08 18.38
N SER A 170 -0.01 6.64 17.62
CA SER A 170 1.36 6.96 18.07
C SER A 170 1.60 8.45 17.93
#